data_AF-A0AAD3DWU8-F1
#
_entry.id   AF-A0AAD3DWU8-F1
#
_cell.length_a   1.000
_cell.length_b   1.000
_cell.length_c   1.000
_cell.angle_alpha   90.00
_cell.angle_beta   90.00
_cell.angle_gamma   90.00
#
_symmetry.space_group_name_H-M   'P 1'
#
loop_
_entity.id
_entity.type
_entity.pdbx_description
1 polymer ?
#
loop_
_entity_poly.entity_id
_entity_poly.type
_entity_poly.pdbx_seq_one_letter_code
_entity_poly.pdbx_strand_id
1 'polypeptide(L)'
;MAASVRASTLLGCLPFVVDTWTERSNASGKPHFLTHCHKDHTEGIENCSVDVYCTPLTRRLLLLRQPEAARSNRFHLLQANTSIEVTHGSVTFTVTALDANHCPGSVMFLFQGCFGNILHTGDCR
;
A
#
# COMPACT_ATOMS: atom_id res chain seq x y z
N MET A 1 -29.76 -6.05 -7.48
CA MET A 1 -28.75 -4.99 -7.30
C MET A 1 -27.40 -5.67 -7.24
N ALA A 2 -26.59 -5.54 -8.29
CA ALA A 2 -25.26 -6.12 -8.33
C ALA A 2 -24.37 -5.39 -7.32
N ALA A 3 -23.86 -6.10 -6.33
CA ALA A 3 -22.78 -5.58 -5.50
C ALA A 3 -21.62 -5.24 -6.45
N SER A 4 -21.25 -3.97 -6.50
CA SER A 4 -20.02 -3.55 -7.16
C SER A 4 -18.89 -4.29 -6.47
N VAL A 5 -18.33 -5.28 -7.15
CA VAL A 5 -17.06 -5.90 -6.75
C VAL A 5 -16.02 -4.82 -6.94
N ARG A 6 -15.81 -3.98 -5.92
CA ARG A 6 -14.61 -3.14 -5.86
C ARG A 6 -13.46 -4.12 -6.04
N ALA A 7 -12.56 -3.83 -6.97
CA ALA A 7 -11.31 -4.56 -7.17
C ALA A 7 -10.35 -4.41 -5.97
N SER A 8 -10.89 -4.33 -4.75
CA SER A 8 -10.17 -4.37 -3.50
C SER A 8 -9.76 -5.81 -3.24
N THR A 9 -8.62 -6.13 -3.86
CA THR A 9 -7.54 -6.89 -3.24
C THR A 9 -7.87 -8.36 -3.00
N LEU A 10 -7.11 -9.21 -3.70
CA LEU A 10 -6.94 -10.65 -3.52
C LEU A 10 -6.37 -11.00 -2.11
N LEU A 11 -7.01 -10.49 -1.04
CA LEU A 11 -6.58 -10.56 0.36
C LEU A 11 -6.32 -12.00 0.82
N GLY A 12 -6.88 -13.00 0.15
CA GLY A 12 -6.64 -14.41 0.44
C GLY A 12 -5.33 -14.95 -0.11
N CYS A 13 -4.89 -14.54 -1.31
CA CYS A 13 -3.82 -15.25 -2.04
C CYS A 13 -2.52 -14.46 -2.24
N LEU A 14 -2.53 -13.14 -2.03
CA LEU A 14 -1.30 -12.34 -2.13
C LEU A 14 -0.70 -12.04 -0.75
N PRO A 15 0.65 -11.97 -0.62
CA PRO A 15 1.31 -11.73 0.66
C PRO A 15 1.38 -10.24 1.03
N PHE A 16 0.59 -9.38 0.39
CA PHE A 16 0.55 -7.93 0.62
C PHE A 16 -0.87 -7.37 0.43
N VAL A 17 -1.06 -6.13 0.88
CA VAL A 17 -2.30 -5.36 0.74
C VAL A 17 -1.98 -4.00 0.14
N VAL A 18 -2.83 -3.47 -0.73
CA VAL A 18 -2.67 -2.13 -1.30
C VAL A 18 -3.92 -1.29 -1.00
N ASP A 19 -3.74 -0.08 -0.47
CA ASP A 19 -4.78 0.94 -0.23
C ASP A 19 -6.06 0.43 0.48
N THR A 20 -5.93 -0.57 1.37
CA THR A 20 -7.09 -1.21 2.01
C THR A 20 -6.88 -1.34 3.52
N TRP A 21 -7.75 -0.69 4.31
CA TRP A 21 -7.55 -0.47 5.75
C TRP A 21 -8.70 -1.02 6.62
N THR A 22 -9.21 -2.19 6.25
CA THR A 22 -10.31 -2.87 6.99
C THR A 22 -9.78 -3.69 8.17
N GLU A 23 -10.62 -3.99 9.16
CA GLU A 23 -10.27 -4.93 10.24
C GLU A 23 -9.70 -6.26 9.72
N ARG A 24 -10.26 -6.79 8.63
CA ARG A 24 -9.80 -8.04 7.99
C ARG A 24 -8.39 -7.92 7.42
N SER A 25 -8.10 -6.85 6.69
CA SER A 25 -6.76 -6.61 6.12
C SER A 25 -5.75 -6.32 7.22
N ASN A 26 -6.14 -5.64 8.29
CA ASN A 26 -5.28 -5.32 9.43
C ASN A 26 -4.93 -6.58 10.23
N ALA A 27 -5.92 -7.43 10.50
CA ALA A 27 -5.73 -8.70 11.19
C ALA A 27 -4.91 -9.72 10.38
N SER A 28 -4.69 -9.49 9.08
CA SER A 28 -3.91 -10.41 8.23
C SER A 28 -2.40 -10.38 8.54
N GLY A 29 -1.90 -9.31 9.19
CA GLY A 29 -0.47 -9.11 9.46
C GLY A 29 0.39 -8.91 8.21
N LYS A 30 -0.22 -8.80 7.02
CA LYS A 30 0.48 -8.56 5.77
C LYS A 30 1.04 -7.14 5.72
N PRO A 31 2.17 -6.90 5.03
CA PRO A 31 2.62 -5.55 4.73
C PRO A 31 1.59 -4.82 3.86
N HIS A 32 1.29 -3.58 4.23
CA HIS A 32 0.39 -2.69 3.49
C HIS A 32 1.18 -1.70 2.65
N PHE A 33 0.66 -1.38 1.48
CA PHE A 33 1.25 -0.42 0.55
C PHE A 33 0.24 0.69 0.29
N LEU A 34 0.68 1.94 0.44
CA LEU A 34 -0.12 3.14 0.15
C LEU A 34 0.41 3.80 -1.12
N THR A 35 -0.40 3.81 -2.17
CA THR A 35 -0.01 4.34 -3.50
C THR A 35 0.14 5.86 -3.46
N HIS A 36 -0.81 6.57 -2.84
CA HIS A 36 -0.83 8.02 -2.76
C HIS A 36 -1.81 8.54 -1.69
N CYS A 37 -1.79 9.84 -1.39
CA CYS A 37 -2.52 10.43 -0.27
C CYS A 37 -3.90 11.03 -0.63
N HIS A 38 -4.66 10.45 -1.57
CA HIS A 38 -6.07 10.81 -1.72
C HIS A 38 -6.93 10.21 -0.61
N LYS A 39 -8.15 10.73 -0.42
CA LYS A 39 -8.97 10.42 0.76
C LYS A 39 -9.42 8.97 0.75
N ASP A 40 -9.98 8.54 -0.37
CA ASP A 40 -10.48 7.20 -0.65
C ASP A 40 -9.41 6.10 -0.56
N HIS A 41 -8.14 6.42 -0.82
CA HIS A 41 -7.01 5.48 -0.66
C HIS A 41 -6.47 5.39 0.78
N THR A 42 -6.93 6.25 1.68
CA THR A 42 -6.45 6.31 3.09
C THR A 42 -7.57 6.10 4.10
N GLU A 43 -8.79 5.80 3.64
CA GLU A 43 -9.95 5.69 4.51
C GLU A 43 -9.76 4.53 5.51
N GLY A 44 -9.64 4.85 6.80
CA GLY A 44 -9.47 3.87 7.89
C GLY A 44 -8.02 3.57 8.28
N ILE A 45 -7.03 4.18 7.62
CA ILE A 45 -5.60 3.92 7.91
C ILE A 45 -5.21 4.25 9.36
N GLU A 46 -5.87 5.22 9.99
CA GLU A 46 -5.67 5.62 11.38
C GLU A 46 -6.04 4.52 12.40
N ASN A 47 -6.90 3.58 12.00
CA ASN A 47 -7.38 2.47 12.82
C ASN A 47 -6.54 1.19 12.65
N CYS A 48 -5.42 1.28 11.94
CA CYS A 48 -4.54 0.16 11.64
C CYS A 48 -3.30 0.20 12.55
N SER A 49 -2.72 -0.96 12.86
CA SER A 49 -1.37 -1.03 13.42
C SER A 49 -0.52 -2.01 12.63
N VAL A 50 -0.08 -1.55 11.46
CA VAL A 50 0.59 -2.38 10.45
C VAL A 50 1.84 -1.68 9.90
N ASP A 51 2.63 -2.45 9.16
CA ASP A 51 3.69 -1.92 8.31
C ASP A 51 3.09 -1.28 7.05
N VAL A 52 3.37 0.00 6.85
CA VAL A 52 2.90 0.78 5.70
C VAL A 52 4.08 1.24 4.84
N TYR A 53 4.12 0.76 3.61
CA TYR A 53 5.11 1.07 2.59
C TYR A 53 4.58 2.18 1.67
N CYS A 54 5.28 3.31 1.57
CA CYS A 54 4.88 4.42 0.73
C CYS A 54 6.05 5.37 0.43
N THR A 55 5.82 6.38 -0.41
CA THR A 55 6.84 7.41 -0.65
C THR A 55 6.99 8.37 0.54
N PRO A 56 8.17 9.00 0.71
CA PRO A 56 8.36 10.03 1.74
C PRO A 56 7.35 11.17 1.65
N LEU A 57 6.99 11.57 0.43
CA LEU A 57 6.02 12.64 0.19
C LEU A 57 4.61 12.18 0.58
N THR A 58 4.19 10.97 0.20
CA THR A 58 2.90 10.40 0.60
C THR A 58 2.78 10.32 2.12
N ARG A 59 3.79 9.81 2.83
CA ARG A 59 3.80 9.82 4.31
C ARG A 59 3.66 11.24 4.86
N ARG A 60 4.45 12.19 4.34
CA ARG A 60 4.41 13.58 4.85
C ARG A 60 3.03 14.20 4.68
N LEU A 61 2.40 14.04 3.52
CA LEU A 61 1.05 14.55 3.26
C LEU A 61 -0.01 13.86 4.13
N LEU A 62 0.12 12.54 4.30
CA LEU A 62 -0.77 11.76 5.18
C LEU A 62 -0.72 12.29 6.61
N LEU A 63 0.49 12.49 7.16
CA LEU A 63 0.65 12.95 8.54
C LEU A 63 0.17 14.39 8.77
N LEU A 64 0.17 15.22 7.73
CA LEU A 64 -0.42 16.57 7.81
C LEU A 64 -1.96 16.52 7.85
N ARG A 65 -2.57 15.55 7.16
CA ARG A 65 -4.04 15.41 7.08
C ARG A 65 -4.63 14.54 8.20
N GLN A 66 -3.91 13.49 8.60
CA GLN A 66 -4.33 12.45 9.55
C GLN A 66 -3.16 12.10 10.49
N PRO A 67 -2.84 12.97 11.48
CA PRO A 67 -1.72 12.75 12.40
C PRO A 67 -1.81 11.45 13.19
N GLU A 68 -3.02 10.95 13.47
CA GLU A 68 -3.22 9.68 14.20
C GLU A 68 -2.63 8.47 13.46
N ALA A 69 -2.55 8.51 12.13
CA ALA A 69 -1.92 7.45 11.35
C ALA A 69 -0.44 7.22 11.72
N ALA A 70 0.28 8.25 12.21
CA ALA A 70 1.66 8.12 12.71
C ALA A 70 1.76 7.35 14.02
N ARG A 71 0.74 7.46 14.89
CA ARG A 71 0.76 6.77 16.19
C ARG A 71 0.49 5.29 16.01
N SER A 72 -0.38 4.96 15.08
CA SER A 72 -0.87 3.60 14.93
C SER A 72 0.03 2.73 14.03
N ASN A 73 0.66 3.31 13.00
CA ASN A 73 1.39 2.55 11.97
C ASN A 73 2.90 2.78 11.93
N ARG A 74 3.64 1.75 11.46
CA ARG A 74 5.08 1.84 11.19
C ARG A 74 5.32 2.07 9.70
N PHE A 75 5.93 3.19 9.36
CA PHE A 75 6.16 3.58 7.96
C PHE A 75 7.53 3.13 7.44
N HIS A 76 7.53 2.48 6.28
CA HIS A 76 8.70 2.15 5.48
C HIS A 76 8.70 3.01 4.22
N LEU A 77 9.79 3.73 3.98
CA LEU A 77 9.85 4.73 2.91
C LEU A 77 10.58 4.20 1.68
N LEU A 78 9.92 4.29 0.52
CA LEU A 78 10.50 3.95 -0.77
C LEU A 78 10.54 5.19 -1.66
N GLN A 79 11.68 5.44 -2.29
CA GLN A 79 11.75 6.47 -3.33
C GLN A 79 11.13 5.93 -4.62
N ALA A 80 10.59 6.82 -5.46
CA ALA A 80 10.21 6.42 -6.81
C ALA A 80 11.43 5.87 -7.56
N ASN A 81 11.21 4.85 -8.38
CA ASN A 81 12.21 4.09 -9.13
C ASN A 81 13.22 3.34 -8.24
N THR A 82 12.81 2.93 -7.05
CA THR A 82 13.62 2.06 -6.18
C THR A 82 12.90 0.74 -5.90
N SER A 83 13.72 -0.28 -5.67
CA SER A 83 13.26 -1.63 -5.36
C SER A 83 13.71 -2.02 -3.95
N ILE A 84 12.85 -2.73 -3.24
CA ILE A 84 13.16 -3.32 -1.94
C ILE A 84 12.72 -4.78 -1.92
N GLU A 85 13.32 -5.56 -1.03
CA GLU A 85 12.85 -6.90 -0.70
C GLU A 85 11.96 -6.84 0.55
N VAL A 86 10.83 -7.54 0.50
CA VAL A 86 9.85 -7.62 1.60
C VAL A 86 9.58 -9.09 1.88
N THR A 87 9.61 -9.46 3.16
CA THR A 87 9.34 -10.82 3.62
C THR A 87 8.11 -10.82 4.53
N HIS A 88 7.15 -11.70 4.22
CA HIS A 88 5.98 -11.95 5.04
C HIS A 88 5.77 -13.46 5.19
N GLY A 89 5.87 -13.96 6.43
CA GLY A 89 5.89 -15.40 6.70
C GLY A 89 7.08 -16.07 6.02
N SER A 90 6.83 -17.10 5.20
CA SER A 90 7.84 -17.80 4.40
C SER A 90 7.99 -17.25 2.99
N VAL A 91 7.27 -16.19 2.62
CA VAL A 91 7.28 -15.62 1.28
C VAL A 91 8.09 -14.33 1.27
N THR A 92 9.12 -14.32 0.41
CA THR A 92 9.93 -13.14 0.11
C THR A 92 9.63 -12.69 -1.32
N PHE A 93 9.48 -11.38 -1.51
CA PHE A 93 9.18 -10.78 -2.81
C PHE A 93 9.84 -9.41 -2.94
N THR A 94 10.13 -9.01 -4.18
CA THR A 94 10.63 -7.68 -4.51
C THR A 94 9.46 -6.75 -4.80
N VAL A 95 9.55 -5.51 -4.32
CA VAL A 95 8.62 -4.43 -4.66
C VAL A 95 9.40 -3.29 -5.26
N THR A 96 9.02 -2.88 -6.47
CA THR A 96 9.55 -1.68 -7.12
C THR A 96 8.48 -0.59 -7.13
N ALA A 97 8.80 0.57 -6.58
CA ALA A 97 7.95 1.76 -6.69
C ALA A 97 8.25 2.48 -8.01
N LEU A 98 7.25 2.71 -8.85
CA LEU A 98 7.36 3.42 -10.12
C LEU A 98 6.54 4.69 -10.06
N ASP A 99 7.00 5.79 -10.66
CA ASP A 99 6.20 7.02 -10.71
C ASP A 99 4.88 6.78 -11.45
N ALA A 100 3.76 7.15 -10.83
CA ALA A 100 2.42 6.99 -11.41
C ALA A 100 1.96 8.19 -12.23
N ASN A 101 2.67 9.33 -12.18
CA ASN A 101 2.32 10.54 -12.92
C ASN A 101 0.87 11.04 -12.66
N HIS A 102 0.34 10.80 -11.45
CA HIS A 102 -1.01 11.22 -11.04
C HIS A 102 -1.00 12.45 -10.16
N CYS A 103 -0.34 12.37 -9.01
CA CYS A 103 -0.21 13.47 -8.06
C CYS A 103 1.13 13.42 -7.31
N PRO A 104 1.55 14.48 -6.62
CA PRO A 104 2.84 14.48 -5.94
C PRO A 104 2.97 13.32 -4.93
N GLY A 105 3.94 12.44 -5.18
CA GLY A 105 4.23 11.28 -4.33
C GLY A 105 3.49 10.00 -4.73
N SER A 106 2.63 10.03 -5.76
CA SER A 106 1.92 8.86 -6.26
C SER A 106 2.85 7.87 -6.93
N VAL A 107 2.69 6.59 -6.62
CA VAL A 107 3.46 5.50 -7.24
C VAL A 107 2.60 4.31 -7.61
N MET A 108 3.00 3.64 -8.68
CA MET A 108 2.63 2.25 -8.96
C MET A 108 3.58 1.33 -8.19
N PHE A 109 3.12 0.12 -7.87
CA PHE A 109 3.96 -0.92 -7.28
C PHE A 109 4.04 -2.15 -8.17
N LEU A 110 5.26 -2.52 -8.57
CA LEU A 110 5.55 -3.79 -9.22
C LEU A 110 6.01 -4.80 -8.17
N PHE A 111 5.16 -5.80 -7.90
CA PHE A 111 5.43 -6.90 -6.99
C PHE A 111 5.92 -8.12 -7.77
N GLN A 112 7.02 -8.72 -7.34
CA GLN A 112 7.65 -9.85 -8.02
C GLN A 112 8.05 -10.92 -7.01
N GLY A 113 7.51 -12.12 -7.15
CA GLY A 113 7.79 -13.24 -6.24
C GLY A 113 7.34 -14.58 -6.79
N CYS A 114 7.22 -15.60 -5.92
CA CYS A 114 6.73 -16.92 -6.32
C CYS A 114 5.29 -16.93 -6.85
N PHE A 115 4.53 -15.87 -6.56
CA PHE A 115 3.18 -15.61 -7.10
C PHE A 115 3.19 -14.96 -8.49
N GLY A 116 4.36 -14.83 -9.13
CA GLY A 116 4.54 -14.17 -10.42
C GLY A 116 4.82 -12.68 -10.29
N ASN A 117 4.47 -11.93 -11.34
CA ASN A 117 4.69 -10.48 -11.42
C ASN A 117 3.35 -9.77 -11.48
N ILE A 118 3.13 -8.80 -10.58
CA ILE A 118 1.88 -8.04 -10.47
C ILE A 118 2.21 -6.56 -10.45
N LEU A 119 1.68 -5.80 -11.42
CA LEU A 119 1.72 -4.34 -11.39
C LEU A 119 0.40 -3.81 -10.84
N HIS A 120 0.46 -3.12 -9.70
CA HIS A 120 -0.65 -2.36 -9.16
C HIS A 120 -0.43 -0.88 -9.48
N THR A 121 -1.26 -0.33 -10.36
CA THR A 121 -1.09 1.05 -10.85
C THR A 121 -1.48 2.10 -9.82
N GLY A 122 -2.43 1.78 -8.94
CA GLY A 122 -3.16 2.84 -8.23
C GLY A 122 -3.84 3.76 -9.26
N ASP A 123 -3.94 5.03 -8.92
CA ASP A 123 -4.31 6.07 -9.88
C ASP A 123 -3.06 6.50 -10.67
N CYS A 124 -3.12 6.44 -12.00
CA CYS A 124 -1.99 6.77 -12.87
C CYS A 124 -2.42 7.45 -14.18
N ARG A 125 -1.47 8.12 -14.86
CA ARG A 125 -1.67 8.72 -16.19
C ARG A 125 -0.54 8.45 -17.17
#